data_AF-M2VC88-F1
#
_entry.id   AF-M2VC88-F1
#
_cell.length_a   1.000
_cell.length_b   1.000
_cell.length_c   1.000
_cell.angle_alpha   90.00
_cell.angle_beta   90.00
_cell.angle_gamma   90.00
#
_symmetry.space_group_name_H-M   'P 1'
#
loop_
_entity.id
_entity.type
_entity.pdbx_description
1 polymer ?
#
loop_
_entity_poly.entity_id
_entity_poly.type
_entity_poly.pdbx_seq_one_letter_code
_entity_poly.pdbx_strand_id
1 'polypeptide(L)'
;MGKPTKRSANLQRKGLTADALLAQSYKQYLLCYSQDHLYLMSTNLSNSYIGGLGVLKDESKHKVQSVILQVTGNRVPTQVNTDVLAWIRTNLTQELSLTTERVKKGLCDLVVFTNLMKQLWCHDADEFEWERERVQTAFLLQIHMFTGGRPGAFVPTGYYPDIHLKYEDVEFLLIRVKDGQEKFGLVLRQGWRKGEKQMLDAKLRTLWTEDESMIYCPVTSFLALALADDAFVSIKSRSDLDNVKLDGGEDVRVFPFKAEMHGKPFLLTRRGGTMPYSSWWYKLKSLSQRAGYMEYIRPYDIRRGTANKLDESSSVSTNSRNQLLGHSSDAIYQQYYQSDISAVDIKGIVLRGKADAGFDVQTLRRNRRLKRLPSRLPSREHQEFLANWRRLTWEGEASKDVCGKRARKQAWKALQKSWTETYVTVTAPEPPMQSKIPQSVERFGKLDDPTTLNAIMMQYDPHRKLIKEAALPAEYSLRASPILDSLSCLASQNYEHPAAWYPGTEPRRLTDKRTECRFCRKDLTT
;
A
#
# COMPACT_ATOMS: atom_id res chain seq x y z
N MET A 1 8.17 41.52 26.13
CA MET A 1 9.31 41.83 25.25
C MET A 1 10.60 41.43 25.98
N GLY A 2 11.21 40.30 25.62
CA GLY A 2 12.43 39.80 26.26
C GLY A 2 13.68 40.36 25.58
N LYS A 3 14.70 40.75 26.37
CA LYS A 3 15.95 41.30 25.84
C LYS A 3 16.69 40.27 24.97
N PRO A 4 17.25 40.67 23.81
CA PRO A 4 18.04 39.78 22.95
C PRO A 4 19.31 39.32 23.68
N THR A 5 19.64 38.03 23.58
CA THR A 5 20.89 37.47 24.13
C THR A 5 22.11 38.08 23.42
N LYS A 6 23.29 38.05 24.08
CA LYS A 6 24.56 38.57 23.52
C LYS A 6 24.91 37.97 22.14
N ARG A 7 24.37 36.78 21.82
CA ARG A 7 24.51 36.15 20.50
C ARG A 7 23.68 36.88 19.43
N SER A 8 22.44 37.29 19.71
CA SER A 8 21.61 38.08 18.78
C SER A 8 22.14 39.49 18.51
N ALA A 9 22.82 40.12 19.46
CA ALA A 9 23.44 41.43 19.25
C ALA A 9 24.68 41.38 18.33
N ASN A 10 25.42 40.26 18.33
CA ASN A 10 26.53 40.03 17.41
C ASN A 10 26.08 39.63 16.00
N LEU A 11 24.85 39.12 15.85
CA LEU A 11 24.29 38.65 14.58
C LEU A 11 23.74 39.81 13.72
N GLN A 12 23.24 40.88 14.34
CA GLN A 12 22.82 42.10 13.62
C GLN A 12 24.00 42.87 12.99
N ARG A 13 25.22 42.75 13.54
CA ARG A 13 26.42 43.43 13.01
C ARG A 13 26.95 42.86 11.69
N LYS A 14 26.45 41.72 11.21
CA LYS A 14 26.92 41.06 9.97
C LYS A 14 25.96 41.17 8.78
N GLY A 15 24.85 41.92 8.89
CA GLY A 15 23.95 42.17 7.77
C GLY A 15 23.24 40.94 7.17
N LEU A 16 23.31 39.77 7.82
CA LEU A 16 22.65 38.55 7.38
C LEU A 16 21.20 38.54 7.92
N THR A 17 20.22 38.43 7.01
CA THR A 17 18.81 38.28 7.38
C THR A 17 18.59 36.98 8.16
N ALA A 18 17.57 36.93 9.01
CA ALA A 18 17.24 35.73 9.79
C ALA A 18 17.06 34.48 8.91
N ASP A 19 16.57 34.66 7.67
CA ASP A 19 16.42 33.62 6.66
C ASP A 19 17.77 33.08 6.16
N ALA A 20 18.78 33.93 6.00
CA ALA A 20 20.12 33.52 5.57
C ALA A 20 20.82 32.67 6.64
N LEU A 21 20.61 33.00 7.92
CA LEU A 21 21.13 32.24 9.07
C LEU A 21 20.40 30.91 9.25
N LEU A 22 19.08 30.88 9.01
CA LEU A 22 18.30 29.64 9.00
C LEU A 22 18.79 28.73 7.87
N ALA A 23 19.02 29.28 6.67
CA ALA A 23 19.56 28.54 5.53
C ALA A 23 20.99 28.03 5.78
N GLN A 24 21.84 28.80 6.45
CA GLN A 24 23.21 28.37 6.79
C GLN A 24 23.21 27.29 7.88
N SER A 25 22.37 27.43 8.91
CA SER A 25 22.19 26.42 9.96
C SER A 25 21.59 25.13 9.39
N TYR A 26 20.67 25.25 8.43
CA TYR A 26 20.08 24.12 7.71
C TYR A 26 21.09 23.43 6.80
N LYS A 27 21.94 24.19 6.07
CA LYS A 27 23.06 23.65 5.29
C LYS A 27 24.07 22.92 6.18
N GLN A 28 24.40 23.48 7.33
CA GLN A 28 25.38 22.89 8.26
C GLN A 28 24.81 21.67 8.98
N TYR A 29 23.52 21.67 9.35
CA TYR A 29 22.81 20.49 9.82
C TYR A 29 22.81 19.39 8.74
N LEU A 30 22.55 19.74 7.48
CA LEU A 30 22.56 18.77 6.38
C LEU A 30 23.96 18.22 6.09
N LEU A 31 25.02 19.01 6.27
CA LEU A 31 26.41 18.55 6.17
C LEU A 31 26.78 17.59 7.30
N CYS A 32 26.46 17.92 8.55
CA CYS A 32 26.70 17.01 9.69
C CYS A 32 25.83 15.75 9.58
N TYR A 33 24.54 15.91 9.27
CA TYR A 33 23.63 14.79 9.05
C TYR A 33 24.10 13.96 7.86
N SER A 34 24.51 14.54 6.73
CA SER A 34 24.99 13.78 5.57
C SER A 34 26.30 13.07 5.86
N GLN A 35 27.26 13.67 6.56
CA GLN A 35 28.52 13.01 6.93
C GLN A 35 28.27 11.82 7.87
N ASP A 36 27.44 11.98 8.90
CA ASP A 36 27.08 10.90 9.83
C ASP A 36 26.23 9.81 9.15
N HIS A 37 25.24 10.20 8.32
CA HIS A 37 24.41 9.26 7.57
C HIS A 37 25.18 8.59 6.42
N LEU A 38 26.17 9.24 5.80
CA LEU A 38 27.00 8.69 4.74
C LEU A 38 28.12 7.82 5.26
N TYR A 39 28.63 8.06 6.47
CA TYR A 39 29.46 7.08 7.16
C TYR A 39 28.66 5.79 7.48
N LEU A 40 27.40 5.96 7.89
CA LEU A 40 26.43 4.86 8.04
C LEU A 40 25.98 4.24 6.71
N MET A 41 26.01 4.97 5.58
CA MET A 41 25.61 4.46 4.26
C MET A 41 26.77 3.92 3.42
N SER A 42 28.00 4.43 3.54
CA SER A 42 29.18 3.98 2.77
C SER A 42 29.57 2.55 3.13
N THR A 43 29.39 2.17 4.39
CA THR A 43 29.48 0.77 4.86
C THR A 43 28.34 -0.13 4.32
N ASN A 44 27.24 0.46 3.83
CA ASN A 44 26.05 -0.22 3.33
C ASN A 44 25.88 -0.18 1.79
N LEU A 45 26.63 0.67 1.08
CA LEU A 45 26.40 0.98 -0.34
C LEU A 45 27.14 0.07 -1.33
N SER A 46 27.91 -0.91 -0.88
CA SER A 46 28.61 -1.84 -1.78
C SER A 46 27.71 -2.88 -2.45
N ASN A 47 26.38 -2.69 -2.55
CA ASN A 47 25.48 -3.43 -3.47
C ASN A 47 23.97 -3.08 -3.38
N SER A 48 23.51 -2.14 -2.55
CA SER A 48 22.08 -1.77 -2.57
C SER A 48 21.82 -0.70 -3.64
N TYR A 49 20.94 -1.02 -4.61
CA TYR A 49 20.37 -0.17 -5.67
C TYR A 49 19.61 1.08 -5.15
N ILE A 50 20.17 1.79 -4.20
CA ILE A 50 19.59 2.97 -3.56
C ILE A 50 20.45 4.15 -4.03
N GLY A 51 19.92 4.95 -4.95
CA GLY A 51 20.55 6.20 -5.36
C GLY A 51 20.69 7.12 -4.15
N GLY A 52 21.90 7.25 -3.61
CA GLY A 52 22.18 7.98 -2.36
C GLY A 52 21.67 9.42 -2.36
N LEU A 53 21.66 10.05 -3.54
CA LEU A 53 21.12 11.40 -3.72
C LEU A 53 19.60 11.49 -3.55
N GLY A 54 18.85 10.44 -3.89
CA GLY A 54 17.40 10.40 -3.75
C GLY A 54 16.96 10.27 -2.30
N VAL A 55 17.63 9.40 -1.54
CA VAL A 55 17.34 9.21 -0.10
C VAL A 55 17.73 10.43 0.72
N LEU A 56 18.88 11.05 0.42
CA LEU A 56 19.26 12.33 1.05
C LEU A 56 18.29 13.47 0.68
N LYS A 57 17.78 13.50 -0.55
CA LYS A 57 16.76 14.51 -0.93
C LYS A 57 15.45 14.31 -0.18
N ASP A 58 14.98 13.08 -0.05
CA ASP A 58 13.68 12.80 0.55
C ASP A 58 13.77 12.81 2.09
N GLU A 59 14.66 12.04 2.72
CA GLU A 59 14.71 11.94 4.19
C GLU A 59 15.11 13.25 4.86
N SER A 60 16.14 13.93 4.34
CA SER A 60 16.66 15.16 4.97
C SER A 60 15.74 16.34 4.75
N LYS A 61 15.10 16.45 3.57
CA LYS A 61 14.10 17.49 3.33
C LYS A 61 12.87 17.26 4.19
N HIS A 62 12.37 16.02 4.24
CA HIS A 62 11.11 15.72 4.92
C HIS A 62 11.23 15.79 6.44
N LYS A 63 12.24 15.14 7.04
CA LYS A 63 12.41 15.17 8.50
C LYS A 63 12.71 16.57 9.01
N VAL A 64 13.62 17.30 8.38
CA VAL A 64 14.05 18.59 8.92
C VAL A 64 12.97 19.66 8.72
N GLN A 65 12.24 19.64 7.60
CA GLN A 65 11.07 20.51 7.44
C GLN A 65 9.96 20.21 8.43
N SER A 66 9.68 18.92 8.69
CA SER A 66 8.70 18.50 9.69
C SER A 66 9.07 19.01 11.08
N VAL A 67 10.35 18.86 11.46
CA VAL A 67 10.86 19.34 12.75
C VAL A 67 10.79 20.87 12.83
N ILE A 68 11.19 21.60 11.77
CA ILE A 68 11.10 23.07 11.75
C ILE A 68 9.65 23.51 11.89
N LEU A 69 8.71 22.88 11.17
CA LEU A 69 7.29 23.21 11.27
C LEU A 69 6.74 22.93 12.69
N GLN A 70 7.09 21.79 13.28
CA GLN A 70 6.67 21.42 14.63
C GLN A 70 7.24 22.35 15.70
N VAL A 71 8.50 22.78 15.56
CA VAL A 71 9.18 23.61 16.56
C VAL A 71 8.84 25.09 16.41
N THR A 72 8.69 25.57 15.17
CA THR A 72 8.55 27.01 14.89
C THR A 72 7.15 27.43 14.49
N GLY A 73 6.25 26.48 14.19
CA GLY A 73 4.94 26.75 13.58
C GLY A 73 5.02 27.24 12.13
N ASN A 74 6.22 27.47 11.59
CA ASN A 74 6.44 28.08 10.29
C ASN A 74 6.98 27.09 9.26
N ARG A 75 6.48 27.19 8.02
CA ARG A 75 7.01 26.40 6.90
C ARG A 75 8.31 27.03 6.40
N VAL A 76 9.27 26.18 6.02
CA VAL A 76 10.52 26.63 5.37
C VAL A 76 10.18 27.36 4.06
N PRO A 77 10.70 28.59 3.83
CA PRO A 77 10.46 29.33 2.60
C PRO A 77 10.82 28.55 1.34
N THR A 78 10.04 28.72 0.28
CA THR A 78 10.22 28.01 -1.00
C THR A 78 11.61 28.24 -1.58
N GLN A 79 12.13 29.47 -1.52
CA GLN A 79 13.45 29.81 -2.06
C GLN A 79 14.57 29.05 -1.33
N VAL A 80 14.54 29.02 0.01
CA VAL A 80 15.50 28.25 0.81
C VAL A 80 15.48 26.76 0.44
N ASN A 81 14.30 26.21 0.19
CA ASN A 81 14.18 24.82 -0.28
C ASN A 81 14.78 24.60 -1.66
N THR A 82 14.59 25.54 -2.59
CA THR A 82 15.19 25.49 -3.92
C THR A 82 16.72 25.54 -3.84
N ASP A 83 17.25 26.48 -3.05
CA ASP A 83 18.70 26.67 -2.89
C ASP A 83 19.36 25.45 -2.26
N VAL A 84 18.71 24.84 -1.26
CA VAL A 84 19.21 23.62 -0.64
C VAL A 84 19.15 22.44 -1.60
N LEU A 85 18.06 22.29 -2.37
CA LEU A 85 17.97 21.23 -3.37
C LEU A 85 19.01 21.41 -4.49
N ALA A 86 19.33 22.65 -4.87
CA ALA A 86 20.38 22.97 -5.82
C ALA A 86 21.74 22.56 -5.24
N TRP A 87 22.07 23.02 -4.04
CA TRP A 87 23.32 22.67 -3.34
C TRP A 87 23.49 21.15 -3.13
N ILE A 88 22.41 20.43 -2.76
CA ILE A 88 22.43 18.97 -2.68
C ILE A 88 22.78 18.35 -4.05
N ARG A 89 22.20 18.86 -5.13
CA ARG A 89 22.40 18.32 -6.49
C ARG A 89 23.79 18.62 -7.05
N THR A 90 24.39 19.75 -6.69
CA THR A 90 25.69 20.19 -7.20
C THR A 90 26.80 19.85 -6.22
N ASN A 91 26.95 20.68 -5.19
CA ASN A 91 28.08 20.69 -4.28
C ASN A 91 28.15 19.39 -3.47
N LEU A 92 27.03 18.97 -2.87
CA LEU A 92 27.00 17.79 -2.02
C LEU A 92 27.19 16.50 -2.81
N THR A 93 26.61 16.41 -4.02
CA THR A 93 26.84 15.28 -4.93
C THR A 93 28.31 15.13 -5.28
N GLN A 94 28.99 16.24 -5.59
CA GLN A 94 30.41 16.25 -5.94
C GLN A 94 31.30 15.91 -4.74
N GLU A 95 31.08 16.59 -3.60
CA GLU A 95 31.85 16.42 -2.38
C GLU A 95 31.81 14.98 -1.86
N LEU A 96 30.66 14.30 -2.00
CA LEU A 96 30.44 12.96 -1.47
C LEU A 96 30.39 11.87 -2.55
N SER A 97 30.76 12.22 -3.79
CA SER A 97 30.76 11.30 -4.94
C SER A 97 29.45 10.51 -5.08
N LEU A 98 28.31 11.18 -4.91
CA LEU A 98 27.00 10.53 -4.95
C LEU A 98 26.57 10.26 -6.39
N THR A 99 25.96 9.09 -6.64
CA THR A 99 25.36 8.81 -7.94
C THR A 99 24.10 9.65 -8.17
N THR A 100 24.00 10.21 -9.38
CA THR A 100 22.80 10.90 -9.89
C THR A 100 21.88 9.95 -10.68
N GLU A 101 22.27 8.69 -10.82
CA GLU A 101 21.48 7.68 -11.52
C GLU A 101 20.09 7.58 -10.92
N ARG A 102 19.09 7.54 -11.80
CA ARG A 102 17.71 7.37 -11.37
C ARG A 102 17.51 5.92 -10.95
N VAL A 103 17.04 5.71 -9.73
CA VAL A 103 16.57 4.40 -9.27
C VAL A 103 15.51 3.89 -10.25
N LYS A 104 15.65 2.65 -10.72
CA LYS A 104 14.66 2.02 -11.60
C LYS A 104 13.28 2.08 -10.94
N LYS A 105 12.27 2.47 -11.72
CA LYS A 105 10.89 2.68 -11.26
C LYS A 105 10.10 1.38 -11.28
N GLY A 106 9.30 1.12 -10.25
CA GLY A 106 8.43 -0.06 -10.17
C GLY A 106 7.14 0.11 -10.92
N LEU A 107 6.45 -1.00 -11.14
CA LEU A 107 5.20 -1.00 -11.89
C LEU A 107 4.26 -2.06 -11.32
N CYS A 108 3.16 -1.67 -10.70
CA CYS A 108 2.09 -2.60 -10.36
C CYS A 108 1.03 -2.49 -11.46
N ASP A 109 1.07 -3.42 -12.43
CA ASP A 109 0.04 -3.58 -13.45
C ASP A 109 -1.20 -4.32 -12.88
N LEU A 110 -2.21 -4.54 -13.72
CA LEU A 110 -3.42 -5.26 -13.31
C LEU A 110 -3.10 -6.69 -12.81
N VAL A 111 -2.15 -7.38 -13.44
CA VAL A 111 -1.71 -8.73 -13.04
C VAL A 111 -1.13 -8.72 -11.63
N VAL A 112 -0.26 -7.76 -11.31
CA VAL A 112 0.31 -7.59 -9.97
C VAL A 112 -0.80 -7.28 -8.97
N PHE A 113 -1.72 -6.37 -9.30
CA PHE A 113 -2.87 -6.07 -8.45
C PHE A 113 -3.74 -7.30 -8.17
N THR A 114 -4.11 -8.07 -9.20
CA THR A 114 -4.89 -9.29 -9.05
C THR A 114 -4.17 -10.30 -8.16
N ASN A 115 -2.84 -10.43 -8.29
CA ASN A 115 -2.05 -11.29 -7.42
C ASN A 115 -2.04 -10.81 -5.97
N LEU A 116 -1.97 -9.50 -5.72
CA LEU A 116 -2.06 -8.95 -4.37
C LEU A 116 -3.44 -9.19 -3.75
N MET A 117 -4.52 -8.99 -4.53
CA MET A 117 -5.89 -9.26 -4.08
C MET A 117 -6.13 -10.75 -3.83
N LYS A 118 -5.66 -11.64 -4.71
CA LYS A 118 -5.69 -13.10 -4.49
C LYS A 118 -4.83 -13.52 -3.31
N GLN A 119 -3.67 -12.89 -3.11
CA GLN A 119 -2.89 -13.12 -1.90
C GLN A 119 -3.71 -12.76 -0.67
N LEU A 120 -4.31 -11.57 -0.62
CA LEU A 120 -5.06 -11.06 0.52
C LEU A 120 -6.28 -11.92 0.89
N TRP A 121 -7.01 -12.42 -0.11
CA TRP A 121 -8.27 -13.16 0.07
C TRP A 121 -8.12 -14.68 0.02
N CYS A 122 -7.35 -15.21 -0.92
CA CYS A 122 -7.30 -16.66 -1.17
C CYS A 122 -6.17 -17.36 -0.42
N HIS A 123 -5.02 -16.70 -0.26
CA HIS A 123 -3.79 -17.36 0.18
C HIS A 123 -3.29 -16.89 1.54
N ASP A 124 -3.70 -15.71 1.99
CA ASP A 124 -3.17 -15.17 3.23
C ASP A 124 -3.64 -15.98 4.42
N ALA A 125 -2.69 -16.36 5.27
CA ALA A 125 -2.94 -16.84 6.62
C ALA A 125 -2.43 -15.86 7.69
N ASP A 126 -1.93 -14.70 7.27
CA ASP A 126 -1.42 -13.68 8.18
C ASP A 126 -2.51 -13.09 9.07
N GLU A 127 -2.08 -12.80 10.29
CA GLU A 127 -2.82 -12.08 11.32
C GLU A 127 -3.03 -10.62 10.92
N PHE A 128 -4.26 -10.14 11.08
CA PHE A 128 -4.56 -8.72 11.13
C PHE A 128 -4.83 -8.37 12.59
N GLU A 129 -4.45 -7.16 13.03
CA GLU A 129 -4.81 -6.69 14.38
C GLU A 129 -6.33 -6.60 14.54
N TRP A 130 -7.01 -6.38 13.41
CA TRP A 130 -8.45 -6.31 13.28
C TRP A 130 -8.83 -6.70 11.85
N GLU A 131 -9.72 -7.68 11.65
CA GLU A 131 -10.05 -8.19 10.30
C GLU A 131 -10.63 -7.12 9.36
N ARG A 132 -11.21 -6.02 9.88
CA ARG A 132 -11.56 -4.85 9.06
C ARG A 132 -10.38 -4.30 8.29
N GLU A 133 -9.16 -4.38 8.82
CA GLU A 133 -7.96 -3.97 8.11
C GLU A 133 -7.74 -4.74 6.81
N ARG A 134 -8.18 -6.00 6.72
CA ARG A 134 -8.14 -6.77 5.47
C ARG A 134 -9.08 -6.15 4.43
N VAL A 135 -10.32 -5.87 4.81
CA VAL A 135 -11.34 -5.21 3.96
C VAL A 135 -10.88 -3.82 3.55
N GLN A 136 -10.33 -3.03 4.47
CA GLN A 136 -9.78 -1.70 4.19
C GLN A 136 -8.56 -1.76 3.26
N THR A 137 -7.69 -2.76 3.41
CA THR A 137 -6.53 -2.98 2.52
C THR A 137 -6.99 -3.31 1.11
N ALA A 138 -8.01 -4.15 0.95
CA ALA A 138 -8.63 -4.45 -0.33
C ALA A 138 -9.24 -3.21 -0.98
N PHE A 139 -10.05 -2.45 -0.23
CA PHE A 139 -10.63 -1.20 -0.71
C PHE A 139 -9.56 -0.19 -1.13
N LEU A 140 -8.51 0.00 -0.31
CA LEU A 140 -7.39 0.89 -0.61
C LEU A 140 -6.62 0.48 -1.87
N LEU A 141 -6.38 -0.82 -2.07
CA LEU A 141 -5.80 -1.35 -3.31
C LEU A 141 -6.67 -0.98 -4.51
N GLN A 142 -7.99 -1.24 -4.42
CA GLN A 142 -8.95 -1.02 -5.51
C GLN A 142 -9.05 0.46 -5.87
N ILE A 143 -9.33 1.35 -4.91
CA ILE A 143 -9.45 2.79 -5.21
C ILE A 143 -8.13 3.36 -5.71
N HIS A 144 -6.98 2.88 -5.22
CA HIS A 144 -5.71 3.38 -5.69
C HIS A 144 -5.43 2.94 -7.14
N MET A 145 -5.73 1.69 -7.47
CA MET A 145 -5.62 1.18 -8.83
C MET A 145 -6.57 1.93 -9.79
N PHE A 146 -7.83 2.14 -9.39
CA PHE A 146 -8.89 2.66 -10.27
C PHE A 146 -9.08 4.18 -10.26
N THR A 147 -8.38 4.91 -9.39
CA THR A 147 -8.25 6.38 -9.49
C THR A 147 -6.89 6.80 -10.02
N GLY A 148 -5.85 5.97 -9.82
CA GLY A 148 -4.46 6.39 -9.92
C GLY A 148 -4.12 7.56 -8.97
N GLY A 149 -4.91 7.85 -7.94
CA GLY A 149 -4.76 8.98 -7.03
C GLY A 149 -3.50 8.90 -6.17
N ARG A 150 -3.11 10.00 -5.53
CA ARG A 150 -1.97 9.97 -4.58
C ARG A 150 -2.44 9.30 -3.29
N PRO A 151 -1.61 8.49 -2.61
CA PRO A 151 -2.00 7.87 -1.35
C PRO A 151 -2.46 8.87 -0.29
N GLY A 152 -1.79 10.03 -0.22
CA GLY A 152 -2.16 11.12 0.69
C GLY A 152 -3.46 11.84 0.33
N ALA A 153 -4.15 11.46 -0.74
CA ALA A 153 -5.52 11.89 -1.01
C ALA A 153 -6.55 10.94 -0.38
N PHE A 154 -6.13 9.76 0.07
CA PHE A 154 -7.02 8.76 0.69
C PHE A 154 -6.86 8.69 2.21
N VAL A 155 -5.60 8.71 2.65
CA VAL A 155 -5.18 8.52 4.04
C VAL A 155 -4.32 9.68 4.50
N PRO A 156 -4.38 10.07 5.79
CA PRO A 156 -3.65 11.20 6.31
C PRO A 156 -2.14 10.93 6.30
N THR A 157 -1.38 11.99 6.09
CA THR A 157 0.08 11.96 6.12
C THR A 157 0.58 12.83 7.28
N GLY A 158 1.82 12.66 7.72
CA GLY A 158 2.38 13.50 8.79
C GLY A 158 2.37 15.01 8.49
N TYR A 159 2.26 15.41 7.21
CA TYR A 159 2.16 16.81 6.79
C TYR A 159 0.73 17.34 6.69
N TYR A 160 -0.21 16.43 6.48
CA TYR A 160 -1.61 16.73 6.20
C TYR A 160 -2.46 15.71 6.98
N PRO A 161 -2.53 15.86 8.32
CA PRO A 161 -3.29 14.94 9.16
C PRO A 161 -4.80 15.03 8.93
N ASP A 162 -5.29 16.19 8.49
CA ASP A 162 -6.72 16.45 8.28
C ASP A 162 -7.23 16.02 6.89
N ILE A 163 -6.32 15.66 5.97
CA ILE A 163 -6.65 15.23 4.62
C ILE A 163 -6.79 13.70 4.59
N HIS A 164 -8.02 13.21 4.56
CA HIS A 164 -8.37 11.80 4.48
C HIS A 164 -9.82 11.62 4.03
N LEU A 165 -10.17 10.42 3.55
CA LEU A 165 -11.53 10.13 3.11
C LEU A 165 -12.51 10.02 4.28
N LYS A 166 -13.66 10.63 4.09
CA LYS A 166 -14.82 10.59 4.99
C LYS A 166 -16.06 10.15 4.22
N TYR A 167 -17.13 9.81 4.93
CA TYR A 167 -18.40 9.46 4.29
C TYR A 167 -18.95 10.56 3.38
N GLU A 168 -18.72 11.84 3.70
CA GLU A 168 -19.13 12.98 2.85
C GLU A 168 -18.38 13.11 1.51
N ASP A 169 -17.24 12.42 1.38
CA ASP A 169 -16.46 12.37 0.14
C ASP A 169 -16.91 11.25 -0.81
N VAL A 170 -17.95 10.50 -0.43
CA VAL A 170 -18.44 9.34 -1.17
C VAL A 170 -19.95 9.46 -1.38
N GLU A 171 -20.44 9.01 -2.52
CA GLU A 171 -21.87 8.79 -2.75
C GLU A 171 -22.09 7.35 -3.19
N PHE A 172 -23.04 6.66 -2.57
CA PHE A 172 -23.51 5.36 -3.01
C PHE A 172 -24.85 5.54 -3.74
N LEU A 173 -24.96 4.95 -4.92
CA LEU A 173 -26.12 5.14 -5.79
C LEU A 173 -26.46 3.88 -6.58
N LEU A 174 -27.68 3.84 -7.10
CA LEU A 174 -28.10 2.94 -8.17
C LEU A 174 -28.23 3.79 -9.44
N ILE A 175 -27.65 3.34 -10.56
CA ILE A 175 -27.66 4.07 -11.83
C ILE A 175 -28.09 3.15 -12.98
N ARG A 176 -28.89 3.68 -13.89
CA ARG A 176 -29.18 3.05 -15.18
C ARG A 176 -28.05 3.38 -16.17
N VAL A 177 -27.28 2.37 -16.58
CA VAL A 177 -26.23 2.54 -17.58
C VAL A 177 -26.83 2.53 -19.00
N LYS A 178 -26.05 2.93 -20.01
CA LYS A 178 -26.54 3.13 -21.39
C LYS A 178 -27.25 1.90 -21.99
N ASP A 179 -26.88 0.71 -21.55
CA ASP A 179 -27.47 -0.56 -22.02
C ASP A 179 -28.79 -0.90 -21.31
N GLY A 180 -29.37 0.03 -20.54
CA GLY A 180 -30.60 -0.15 -19.76
C GLY A 180 -30.44 -0.93 -18.46
N GLN A 181 -29.27 -1.53 -18.23
CA GLN A 181 -28.97 -2.25 -16.99
C GLN A 181 -28.87 -1.30 -15.79
N GLU A 182 -29.39 -1.72 -14.65
CA GLU A 182 -29.24 -0.99 -13.39
C GLU A 182 -28.04 -1.55 -12.62
N LYS A 183 -27.10 -0.68 -12.28
CA LYS A 183 -25.89 -1.05 -11.54
C LYS A 183 -25.72 -0.22 -10.28
N PHE A 184 -25.32 -0.85 -9.19
CA PHE A 184 -24.85 -0.10 -8.03
C PHE A 184 -23.54 0.62 -8.36
N GLY A 185 -23.39 1.83 -7.83
CA GLY A 185 -22.28 2.72 -8.14
C GLY A 185 -21.75 3.43 -6.91
N LEU A 186 -20.45 3.72 -6.95
CA LEU A 186 -19.72 4.48 -5.96
C LEU A 186 -19.10 5.70 -6.63
N VAL A 187 -19.49 6.89 -6.20
CA VAL A 187 -18.87 8.15 -6.64
C VAL A 187 -17.91 8.61 -5.56
N LEU A 188 -16.61 8.61 -5.86
CA LEU A 188 -15.60 9.21 -5.00
C LEU A 188 -15.36 10.66 -5.42
N ARG A 189 -15.52 11.59 -4.47
CA ARG A 189 -15.24 13.02 -4.63
C ARG A 189 -13.84 13.33 -4.10
N GLN A 190 -12.87 13.49 -4.99
CA GLN A 190 -11.51 13.85 -4.59
C GLN A 190 -11.35 15.37 -4.45
N GLY A 191 -11.52 15.88 -3.22
CA GLY A 191 -11.37 17.31 -2.91
C GLY A 191 -9.92 17.80 -2.79
N TRP A 192 -8.96 16.91 -2.52
CA TRP A 192 -7.60 17.31 -2.15
C TRP A 192 -6.55 16.86 -3.18
N ARG A 193 -6.19 17.77 -4.08
CA ARG A 193 -5.27 17.49 -5.21
C ARG A 193 -4.05 18.40 -5.13
N LYS A 194 -2.85 17.81 -5.16
CA LYS A 194 -1.59 18.56 -5.06
C LYS A 194 -1.43 19.52 -6.25
N GLY A 195 -1.25 20.80 -5.96
CA GLY A 195 -1.00 21.85 -6.96
C GLY A 195 -2.15 22.84 -7.12
N GLU A 196 -3.34 22.50 -6.62
CA GLU A 196 -4.51 23.37 -6.65
C GLU A 196 -4.56 24.16 -5.35
N LYS A 197 -4.04 25.41 -5.38
CA LYS A 197 -3.90 26.29 -4.20
C LYS A 197 -5.20 26.97 -3.77
N GLN A 198 -6.28 26.77 -4.50
CA GLN A 198 -7.61 27.29 -4.19
C GLN A 198 -8.61 26.19 -4.50
N MET A 199 -9.51 25.94 -3.54
CA MET A 199 -10.72 25.14 -3.72
C MET A 199 -11.37 25.54 -5.05
N LEU A 200 -11.25 24.72 -6.08
CA LEU A 200 -12.04 24.89 -7.29
C LEU A 200 -13.18 23.89 -7.21
N ASP A 201 -14.39 24.42 -7.40
CA ASP A 201 -15.71 23.79 -7.35
C ASP A 201 -15.93 22.55 -8.23
N ALA A 202 -14.87 21.97 -8.80
CA ALA A 202 -14.91 20.70 -9.50
C ALA A 202 -14.08 19.66 -8.74
N LYS A 203 -14.58 19.20 -7.58
CA LYS A 203 -14.09 17.95 -6.96
C LYS A 203 -14.10 16.88 -8.06
N LEU A 204 -12.95 16.33 -8.43
CA LEU A 204 -12.91 15.24 -9.40
C LEU A 204 -13.79 14.11 -8.87
N ARG A 205 -14.85 13.79 -9.61
CA ARG A 205 -15.75 12.69 -9.28
C ARG A 205 -15.35 11.49 -10.12
N THR A 206 -15.01 10.40 -9.45
CA THR A 206 -14.76 9.11 -10.11
C THR A 206 -15.91 8.18 -9.77
N LEU A 207 -16.65 7.76 -10.80
CA LEU A 207 -17.70 6.75 -10.67
C LEU A 207 -17.10 5.37 -10.94
N TRP A 208 -17.39 4.42 -10.06
CA TRP A 208 -17.25 2.99 -10.33
C TRP A 208 -18.61 2.34 -10.21
N THR A 209 -18.94 1.48 -11.17
CA THR A 209 -20.08 0.57 -11.02
C THR A 209 -19.60 -0.72 -10.37
N GLU A 210 -20.54 -1.53 -9.90
CA GLU A 210 -20.27 -2.91 -9.53
C GLU A 210 -19.64 -3.68 -10.71
N ASP A 211 -18.79 -4.64 -10.35
CA ASP A 211 -18.01 -5.47 -11.27
C ASP A 211 -18.37 -6.95 -11.04
N GLU A 212 -18.23 -7.78 -12.06
CA GLU A 212 -18.49 -9.22 -12.01
C GLU A 212 -17.39 -10.00 -11.27
N SER A 213 -16.35 -9.32 -10.79
CA SER A 213 -15.37 -9.88 -9.87
C SER A 213 -15.24 -9.03 -8.62
N MET A 214 -15.42 -9.65 -7.45
CA MET A 214 -15.17 -9.01 -6.16
C MET A 214 -13.75 -8.40 -6.08
N ILE A 215 -12.76 -9.01 -6.75
CA ILE A 215 -11.38 -8.50 -6.79
C ILE A 215 -11.32 -7.09 -7.42
N TYR A 216 -12.13 -6.82 -8.44
CA TYR A 216 -12.13 -5.54 -9.16
C TYR A 216 -13.27 -4.60 -8.71
N CYS A 217 -14.10 -4.99 -7.75
CA CYS A 217 -15.27 -4.23 -7.32
C CYS A 217 -15.00 -3.36 -6.06
N PRO A 218 -14.65 -2.06 -6.19
CA PRO A 218 -14.56 -1.15 -5.04
C PRO A 218 -15.91 -0.90 -4.37
N VAL A 219 -17.02 -1.03 -5.10
CA VAL A 219 -18.38 -0.83 -4.61
C VAL A 219 -18.67 -1.81 -3.47
N THR A 220 -18.40 -3.10 -3.67
CA THR A 220 -18.58 -4.15 -2.66
C THR A 220 -17.75 -3.88 -1.40
N SER A 221 -16.46 -3.57 -1.56
CA SER A 221 -15.57 -3.34 -0.43
C SER A 221 -15.97 -2.11 0.38
N PHE A 222 -16.42 -1.03 -0.27
CA PHE A 222 -16.96 0.14 0.41
C PHE A 222 -18.25 -0.19 1.17
N LEU A 223 -19.18 -0.87 0.50
CA LEU A 223 -20.48 -1.20 1.06
C LEU A 223 -20.35 -2.08 2.31
N ALA A 224 -19.40 -3.02 2.32
CA ALA A 224 -19.07 -3.80 3.50
C ALA A 224 -18.63 -2.93 4.70
N LEU A 225 -17.78 -1.92 4.47
CA LEU A 225 -17.36 -0.98 5.52
C LEU A 225 -18.53 -0.13 6.01
N ALA A 226 -19.35 0.38 5.09
CA ALA A 226 -20.50 1.22 5.40
C ALA A 226 -21.61 0.48 6.16
N LEU A 227 -21.85 -0.79 5.83
CA LEU A 227 -22.78 -1.66 6.56
C LEU A 227 -22.24 -1.99 7.95
N ALA A 228 -20.95 -2.31 8.07
CA ALA A 228 -20.31 -2.58 9.36
C ALA A 228 -20.34 -1.37 10.31
N ASP A 229 -20.37 -0.15 9.76
CA ASP A 229 -20.47 1.11 10.49
C ASP A 229 -21.94 1.55 10.72
N ASP A 230 -22.94 0.80 10.22
CA ASP A 230 -24.36 1.19 10.17
C ASP A 230 -24.55 2.63 9.62
N ALA A 231 -23.90 2.91 8.50
CA ALA A 231 -23.74 4.27 7.98
C ALA A 231 -24.95 4.82 7.23
N PHE A 232 -25.80 3.95 6.67
CA PHE A 232 -26.92 4.35 5.82
C PHE A 232 -28.20 4.62 6.62
N VAL A 233 -29.04 5.50 6.08
CA VAL A 233 -30.40 5.72 6.60
C VAL A 233 -31.28 4.50 6.32
N SER A 234 -31.32 4.03 5.07
CA SER A 234 -32.30 3.03 4.60
C SER A 234 -31.74 1.62 4.37
N ILE A 235 -30.43 1.45 4.22
CA ILE A 235 -29.81 0.14 3.95
C ILE A 235 -29.19 -0.40 5.25
N LYS A 236 -29.61 -1.58 5.70
CA LYS A 236 -29.09 -2.24 6.91
C LYS A 236 -28.38 -3.55 6.62
N SER A 237 -28.70 -4.17 5.49
CA SER A 237 -28.20 -5.49 5.11
C SER A 237 -28.10 -5.63 3.59
N ARG A 238 -27.48 -6.72 3.12
CA ARG A 238 -27.51 -7.07 1.69
C ARG A 238 -28.94 -7.28 1.18
N SER A 239 -29.81 -7.90 1.98
CA SER A 239 -31.20 -8.18 1.57
C SER A 239 -32.01 -6.93 1.24
N ASP A 240 -31.67 -5.78 1.83
CA ASP A 240 -32.29 -4.51 1.48
C ASP A 240 -31.97 -4.07 0.04
N LEU A 241 -30.92 -4.63 -0.58
CA LEU A 241 -30.47 -4.32 -1.94
C LEU A 241 -31.13 -5.22 -2.99
N ASP A 242 -31.61 -6.41 -2.61
CA ASP A 242 -32.08 -7.44 -3.54
C ASP A 242 -33.17 -6.90 -4.48
N ASN A 243 -34.13 -6.17 -3.92
CA ASN A 243 -35.31 -5.67 -4.63
C ASN A 243 -35.24 -4.19 -5.02
N VAL A 244 -34.12 -3.51 -4.77
CA VAL A 244 -33.97 -2.10 -5.12
C VAL A 244 -33.95 -1.96 -6.64
N LYS A 245 -34.89 -1.22 -7.19
CA LYS A 245 -34.93 -0.85 -8.61
C LYS A 245 -35.15 0.64 -8.75
N LEU A 246 -34.69 1.19 -9.87
CA LEU A 246 -35.06 2.55 -10.24
C LEU A 246 -36.50 2.57 -10.75
N ASP A 247 -37.21 3.64 -10.46
CA ASP A 247 -38.55 3.84 -11.00
C ASP A 247 -38.47 4.18 -12.50
N GLY A 248 -39.57 4.07 -13.24
CA GLY A 248 -39.57 4.18 -14.70
C GLY A 248 -39.05 5.51 -15.26
N GLY A 249 -39.06 6.58 -14.46
CA GLY A 249 -38.52 7.90 -14.83
C GLY A 249 -37.19 8.27 -14.15
N GLU A 250 -36.65 7.42 -13.27
CA GLU A 250 -35.40 7.70 -12.54
C GLU A 250 -34.21 7.05 -13.25
N ASP A 251 -33.16 7.83 -13.53
CA ASP A 251 -31.89 7.29 -14.04
C ASP A 251 -30.85 7.07 -12.93
N VAL A 252 -31.00 7.75 -11.79
CA VAL A 252 -30.09 7.67 -10.65
C VAL A 252 -30.88 7.79 -9.35
N ARG A 253 -30.63 6.89 -8.40
CA ARG A 253 -31.11 6.97 -7.01
C ARG A 253 -29.94 6.94 -6.05
N VAL A 254 -29.79 7.99 -5.24
CA VAL A 254 -28.73 8.10 -4.22
C VAL A 254 -29.22 7.57 -2.88
N PHE A 255 -28.38 6.82 -2.18
CA PHE A 255 -28.66 6.30 -0.84
C PHE A 255 -27.98 7.18 0.21
N PRO A 256 -28.74 7.95 1.02
CA PRO A 256 -28.15 8.87 1.97
C PRO A 256 -27.51 8.15 3.16
N PHE A 257 -26.36 8.68 3.61
CA PHE A 257 -25.78 8.34 4.91
C PHE A 257 -26.53 9.08 6.03
N LYS A 258 -26.46 8.55 7.25
CA LYS A 258 -27.00 9.24 8.43
C LYS A 258 -26.24 10.53 8.71
N ALA A 259 -26.93 11.52 9.27
CA ALA A 259 -26.36 12.85 9.54
C ALA A 259 -25.09 12.77 10.40
N GLU A 260 -25.06 11.90 11.41
CA GLU A 260 -23.92 11.69 12.29
C GLU A 260 -22.71 11.02 11.62
N MET A 261 -22.83 10.53 10.38
CA MET A 261 -21.71 9.95 9.62
C MET A 261 -20.94 11.01 8.84
N HIS A 262 -21.51 12.20 8.64
CA HIS A 262 -20.80 13.31 8.03
C HIS A 262 -19.55 13.66 8.83
N GLY A 263 -18.45 13.94 8.13
CA GLY A 263 -17.16 14.18 8.77
C GLY A 263 -16.43 12.93 9.30
N LYS A 264 -17.09 11.77 9.45
CA LYS A 264 -16.46 10.57 10.00
C LYS A 264 -15.63 9.83 8.95
N PRO A 265 -14.39 9.42 9.30
CA PRO A 265 -13.58 8.55 8.46
C PRO A 265 -14.12 7.11 8.50
N PHE A 266 -14.04 6.41 7.37
CA PHE A 266 -14.34 4.97 7.32
C PHE A 266 -13.08 4.10 7.20
N LEU A 267 -11.90 4.70 6.95
CA LEU A 267 -10.61 4.03 7.04
C LEU A 267 -10.00 4.25 8.42
N LEU A 268 -10.14 3.27 9.30
CA LEU A 268 -9.79 3.34 10.72
C LEU A 268 -8.70 2.36 11.11
N THR A 269 -8.05 2.69 12.21
CA THR A 269 -7.24 1.79 13.04
C THR A 269 -8.12 1.11 14.08
N ARG A 270 -7.66 -0.01 14.66
CA ARG A 270 -8.37 -0.70 15.74
C ARG A 270 -8.66 0.20 16.96
N ARG A 271 -7.81 1.22 17.19
CA ARG A 271 -7.95 2.19 18.29
C ARG A 271 -8.96 3.32 18.00
N GLY A 272 -9.67 3.29 16.88
CA GLY A 272 -10.72 4.25 16.54
C GLY A 272 -10.26 5.53 15.82
N GLY A 273 -8.96 5.71 15.58
CA GLY A 273 -8.43 6.83 14.77
C GLY A 273 -8.32 6.50 13.29
N THR A 274 -8.25 7.52 12.42
CA THR A 274 -8.05 7.35 10.97
C THR A 274 -6.77 6.59 10.65
N MET A 275 -6.82 5.65 9.70
CA MET A 275 -5.65 4.87 9.26
C MET A 275 -4.58 5.77 8.62
N PRO A 276 -3.39 5.93 9.21
CA PRO A 276 -2.35 6.80 8.65
C PRO A 276 -1.69 6.18 7.42
N TYR A 277 -1.09 7.03 6.58
CA TYR A 277 -0.32 6.61 5.39
C TYR A 277 0.76 5.58 5.72
N SER A 278 1.45 5.71 6.86
CA SER A 278 2.45 4.73 7.29
C SER A 278 1.84 3.34 7.49
N SER A 279 0.66 3.25 8.09
CA SER A 279 -0.06 1.98 8.27
C SER A 279 -0.42 1.35 6.93
N TRP A 280 -1.02 2.13 6.02
CA TRP A 280 -1.30 1.67 4.65
C TRP A 280 -0.03 1.19 3.93
N TRP A 281 1.04 1.99 4.01
CA TRP A 281 2.32 1.67 3.39
C TRP A 281 2.89 0.34 3.88
N TYR A 282 2.96 0.15 5.20
CA TYR A 282 3.50 -1.08 5.79
C TYR A 282 2.64 -2.29 5.46
N LYS A 283 1.30 -2.15 5.44
CA LYS A 283 0.39 -3.23 5.03
C LYS A 283 0.59 -3.64 3.58
N LEU A 284 0.73 -2.68 2.65
CA LEU A 284 1.02 -2.99 1.25
C LEU A 284 2.39 -3.66 1.08
N LYS A 285 3.42 -3.14 1.76
CA LYS A 285 4.76 -3.74 1.76
C LYS A 285 4.69 -5.19 2.21
N SER A 286 4.07 -5.42 3.37
CA SER A 286 3.82 -6.74 3.97
C SER A 286 3.12 -7.70 3.00
N LEU A 287 1.98 -7.28 2.44
CA LEU A 287 1.21 -8.06 1.48
C LEU A 287 2.02 -8.43 0.24
N SER A 288 2.80 -7.50 -0.30
CA SER A 288 3.62 -7.77 -1.49
C SER A 288 4.72 -8.80 -1.25
N GLN A 289 5.33 -8.79 -0.06
CA GLN A 289 6.34 -9.78 0.32
C GLN A 289 5.70 -11.17 0.45
N ARG A 290 4.51 -11.25 1.06
CA ARG A 290 3.75 -12.51 1.16
C ARG A 290 3.29 -13.07 -0.17
N ALA A 291 2.92 -12.18 -1.10
CA ALA A 291 2.60 -12.56 -2.49
C ALA A 291 3.83 -13.08 -3.27
N GLY A 292 5.03 -12.96 -2.70
CA GLY A 292 6.28 -13.48 -3.22
C GLY A 292 7.10 -12.48 -4.03
N TYR A 293 6.78 -11.19 -4.00
CA TYR A 293 7.55 -10.21 -4.78
C TYR A 293 8.94 -9.96 -4.18
N MET A 294 9.98 -10.04 -5.01
CA MET A 294 11.39 -9.77 -4.64
C MET A 294 11.59 -8.35 -4.13
N GLU A 295 11.00 -7.38 -4.82
CA GLU A 295 10.91 -6.01 -4.38
C GLU A 295 9.47 -5.75 -3.93
N TYR A 296 9.31 -5.11 -2.77
CA TYR A 296 7.99 -4.76 -2.28
C TYR A 296 7.30 -3.75 -3.21
N ILE A 297 5.97 -3.81 -3.26
CA ILE A 297 5.17 -2.89 -4.07
C ILE A 297 4.99 -1.59 -3.30
N ARG A 298 5.36 -0.46 -3.90
CA ARG A 298 5.07 0.87 -3.34
C ARG A 298 3.72 1.38 -3.81
N PRO A 299 3.06 2.25 -3.03
CA PRO A 299 1.87 2.94 -3.48
C PRO A 299 2.11 3.67 -4.81
N TYR A 300 3.28 4.29 -4.99
CA TYR A 300 3.63 4.93 -6.27
C TYR A 300 3.85 3.97 -7.44
N ASP A 301 4.09 2.69 -7.20
CA ASP A 301 4.19 1.69 -8.27
C ASP A 301 2.79 1.32 -8.80
N ILE A 302 1.75 1.31 -7.96
CA ILE A 302 0.33 1.19 -8.35
C ILE A 302 -0.07 2.35 -9.24
N ARG A 303 0.12 3.57 -8.73
CA ARG A 303 -0.18 4.78 -9.49
C ARG A 303 0.55 4.85 -10.83
N ARG A 304 1.79 4.34 -10.90
CA ARG A 304 2.56 4.29 -12.16
C ARG A 304 1.98 3.26 -13.14
N GLY A 305 1.52 2.12 -12.63
CA GLY A 305 0.79 1.13 -13.42
C GLY A 305 -0.47 1.73 -14.06
N THR A 306 -1.31 2.35 -13.24
CA THR A 306 -2.52 3.05 -13.73
C THR A 306 -2.17 4.12 -14.76
N ALA A 307 -1.19 4.98 -14.48
CA ALA A 307 -0.79 6.05 -15.39
C ALA A 307 -0.34 5.55 -16.77
N ASN A 308 0.52 4.51 -16.80
CA ASN A 308 0.97 3.92 -18.07
C ASN A 308 -0.20 3.27 -18.83
N LYS A 309 -1.14 2.61 -18.13
CA LYS A 309 -2.28 1.98 -18.78
C LYS A 309 -3.25 2.99 -19.40
N LEU A 310 -3.45 4.13 -18.73
CA LEU A 310 -4.24 5.24 -19.27
C LEU A 310 -3.59 5.87 -20.50
N ASP A 311 -2.26 6.03 -20.49
CA ASP A 311 -1.50 6.61 -21.60
C ASP A 311 -1.49 5.73 -22.86
N GLU A 312 -1.54 4.41 -22.67
CA GLU A 312 -1.65 3.44 -23.77
C GLU A 312 -3.08 3.32 -24.35
N SER A 313 -4.08 3.91 -23.68
CA SER A 313 -5.47 3.78 -24.08
C SER A 313 -5.84 4.82 -25.13
N SER A 314 -6.28 4.36 -26.30
CA SER A 314 -6.76 5.25 -27.38
C SER A 314 -8.02 6.03 -27.02
N SER A 315 -8.77 5.61 -25.99
CA SER A 315 -9.99 6.29 -25.52
C SER A 315 -9.72 7.37 -24.47
N VAL A 316 -8.47 7.56 -24.02
CA VAL A 316 -8.12 8.53 -22.98
C VAL A 316 -7.25 9.63 -23.58
N SER A 317 -7.77 10.85 -23.59
CA SER A 317 -6.97 12.02 -23.98
C SER A 317 -5.89 12.35 -22.95
N THR A 318 -4.80 12.97 -23.36
CA THR A 318 -3.75 13.49 -22.45
C THR A 318 -4.33 14.42 -21.38
N ASN A 319 -5.31 15.26 -21.74
CA ASN A 319 -5.98 16.16 -20.81
C ASN A 319 -6.79 15.38 -19.77
N SER A 320 -7.54 14.35 -20.18
CA SER A 320 -8.27 13.46 -19.27
C SER A 320 -7.31 12.70 -18.35
N ARG A 321 -6.18 12.20 -18.87
CA ARG A 321 -5.14 11.54 -18.07
C ARG A 321 -4.55 12.49 -17.01
N ASN A 322 -4.21 13.70 -17.42
CA ASN A 322 -3.66 14.73 -16.52
C ASN A 322 -4.69 15.19 -15.49
N GLN A 323 -5.95 15.35 -15.91
CA GLN A 323 -7.06 15.66 -15.01
C GLN A 323 -7.31 14.55 -14.03
N LEU A 324 -7.20 13.26 -14.38
CA LEU A 324 -7.38 12.14 -13.44
C LEU A 324 -6.20 12.02 -12.47
N LEU A 325 -4.98 12.12 -12.98
CA LEU A 325 -3.78 12.00 -12.16
C LEU A 325 -3.50 13.27 -11.33
N GLY A 326 -4.01 14.44 -11.70
CA GLY A 326 -3.70 15.70 -11.01
C GLY A 326 -2.28 16.13 -11.37
N HIS A 327 -2.00 16.15 -12.66
CA HIS A 327 -0.79 16.65 -13.28
C HIS A 327 -1.10 17.98 -13.97
N SER A 328 -0.28 19.00 -13.72
CA SER A 328 -0.42 20.31 -14.37
C SER A 328 0.14 20.35 -15.79
N SER A 329 0.93 19.35 -16.18
CA SER A 329 1.49 19.23 -17.52
C SER A 329 1.91 17.80 -17.84
N ASP A 330 2.03 17.50 -19.13
CA ASP A 330 2.48 16.19 -19.60
C ASP A 330 3.93 15.88 -19.19
N ALA A 331 4.78 16.89 -19.07
CA ALA A 331 6.16 16.73 -18.61
C ALA A 331 6.26 16.02 -17.24
N ILE A 332 5.25 16.18 -16.37
CA ILE A 332 5.19 15.46 -15.09
C ILE A 332 5.00 13.96 -15.32
N TYR A 333 4.14 13.58 -16.27
CA TYR A 333 3.97 12.19 -16.64
C TYR A 333 5.26 11.59 -17.20
N GLN A 334 5.85 12.24 -18.21
CA GLN A 334 7.10 11.83 -18.84
C GLN A 334 8.23 11.66 -17.81
N GLN A 335 8.38 12.62 -16.89
CA GLN A 335 9.45 12.60 -15.91
C GLN A 335 9.28 11.51 -14.84
N TYR A 336 8.06 11.32 -14.30
CA TYR A 336 7.85 10.52 -13.09
C TYR A 336 7.18 9.16 -13.31
N TYR A 337 6.43 8.99 -14.40
CA TYR A 337 5.55 7.84 -14.60
C TYR A 337 5.87 7.03 -15.85
N GLN A 338 6.21 7.69 -16.95
CA GLN A 338 6.53 7.04 -18.21
C GLN A 338 7.61 5.97 -18.03
N SER A 339 7.35 4.81 -18.64
CA SER A 339 8.27 3.66 -18.70
C SER A 339 9.46 3.94 -19.61
N ASP A 340 10.61 3.34 -19.29
CA ASP A 340 11.79 3.32 -20.16
C ASP A 340 11.66 2.29 -21.30
N ILE A 341 10.64 1.44 -21.25
CA ILE A 341 10.29 0.48 -22.31
C ILE A 341 9.17 1.07 -23.16
N SER A 342 9.46 1.33 -24.43
CA SER A 342 8.46 1.77 -25.42
C SER A 342 7.35 0.73 -25.58
N ALA A 343 6.09 1.15 -25.52
CA ALA A 343 4.94 0.31 -25.86
C ALA A 343 4.59 0.36 -27.35
N VAL A 344 5.43 0.97 -28.18
CA VAL A 344 5.21 1.08 -29.63
C VAL A 344 5.80 -0.12 -30.35
N ASP A 345 4.96 -0.87 -31.07
CA ASP A 345 5.42 -1.92 -31.96
C ASP A 345 5.96 -1.33 -33.28
N ILE A 346 7.21 -0.86 -33.23
CA ILE A 346 7.89 -0.27 -34.38
C ILE A 346 7.94 -1.27 -35.54
N LYS A 347 8.19 -2.55 -35.26
CA LYS A 347 8.34 -3.58 -36.30
C LYS A 347 7.01 -3.80 -37.03
N GLY A 348 5.91 -4.00 -36.30
CA GLY A 348 4.59 -4.14 -36.89
C GLY A 348 4.21 -2.91 -37.71
N ILE A 349 4.38 -1.71 -37.14
CA ILE A 349 4.03 -0.46 -37.82
C ILE A 349 4.84 -0.27 -39.10
N VAL A 350 6.16 -0.45 -39.07
CA VAL A 350 7.04 -0.24 -40.23
C VAL A 350 6.79 -1.29 -41.31
N LEU A 351 6.60 -2.56 -40.95
CA LEU A 351 6.46 -3.65 -41.94
C LEU A 351 5.03 -3.84 -42.44
N ARG A 352 4.01 -3.49 -41.65
CA ARG A 352 2.60 -3.84 -41.90
C ARG A 352 1.62 -2.68 -41.72
N GLY A 353 2.10 -1.48 -41.41
CA GLY A 353 1.26 -0.29 -41.20
C GLY A 353 0.41 -0.33 -39.92
N LYS A 354 0.58 -1.34 -39.07
CA LYS A 354 -0.17 -1.53 -37.82
C LYS A 354 0.62 -2.37 -36.82
N ALA A 355 0.37 -2.19 -35.52
CA ALA A 355 0.96 -3.06 -34.50
C ALA A 355 0.55 -4.53 -34.70
N ASP A 356 1.47 -5.44 -34.41
CA ASP A 356 1.26 -6.88 -34.43
C ASP A 356 0.24 -7.26 -33.34
N ALA A 357 -0.65 -8.20 -33.68
CA ALA A 357 -1.61 -8.74 -32.74
C ALA A 357 -0.88 -9.38 -31.55
N GLY A 358 -1.24 -8.98 -30.33
CA GLY A 358 -0.65 -9.51 -29.10
C GLY A 358 0.68 -8.88 -28.68
N PHE A 359 1.14 -7.80 -29.33
CA PHE A 359 2.28 -7.04 -28.84
C PHE A 359 2.00 -6.47 -27.45
N ASP A 360 2.68 -6.99 -26.44
CA ASP A 360 2.53 -6.55 -25.04
C ASP A 360 3.89 -6.47 -24.33
N VAL A 361 4.26 -5.27 -23.90
CA VAL A 361 5.50 -5.00 -23.16
C VAL A 361 5.32 -5.04 -21.64
N GLN A 362 4.09 -5.20 -21.13
CA GLN A 362 3.80 -5.15 -19.69
C GLN A 362 4.51 -6.27 -18.93
N THR A 363 4.56 -7.48 -19.51
CA THR A 363 5.32 -8.60 -18.93
C THR A 363 6.80 -8.29 -18.78
N LEU A 364 7.42 -7.64 -19.78
CA LEU A 364 8.83 -7.22 -19.71
C LEU A 364 9.04 -6.15 -18.63
N ARG A 365 8.16 -5.15 -18.56
CA ARG A 365 8.22 -4.07 -17.56
C ARG A 365 8.10 -4.60 -16.13
N ARG A 366 7.18 -5.53 -15.90
CA ARG A 366 6.99 -6.22 -14.62
C ARG A 366 8.24 -7.01 -14.21
N ASN A 367 8.79 -7.82 -15.11
CA ASN A 367 9.93 -8.71 -14.82
C ASN A 367 11.23 -7.97 -14.48
N ARG A 368 11.42 -6.72 -14.95
CA ARG A 368 12.64 -5.93 -14.64
C ARG A 368 12.82 -5.61 -13.16
N ARG A 369 11.75 -5.61 -12.36
CA ARG A 369 11.80 -5.25 -10.93
C ARG A 369 10.99 -6.15 -10.00
N LEU A 370 9.87 -6.68 -10.49
CA LEU A 370 8.87 -7.36 -9.68
C LEU A 370 8.79 -8.82 -10.08
N LYS A 371 9.90 -9.54 -9.86
CA LYS A 371 9.92 -10.98 -10.00
C LYS A 371 9.18 -11.60 -8.81
N ARG A 372 8.19 -12.43 -9.12
CA ARG A 372 7.52 -13.26 -8.13
C ARG A 372 8.40 -14.48 -7.87
N LEU A 373 8.90 -14.62 -6.65
CA LEU A 373 9.50 -15.85 -6.17
C LEU A 373 8.46 -16.96 -6.14
N PRO A 374 8.87 -18.21 -6.36
CA PRO A 374 8.01 -19.36 -6.07
C PRO A 374 7.45 -19.21 -4.65
N SER A 375 6.13 -19.26 -4.52
CA SER A 375 5.47 -19.27 -3.21
C SER A 375 5.78 -20.54 -2.42
N ARG A 376 6.28 -21.58 -3.11
CA ARG A 376 6.68 -22.89 -2.59
C ARG A 376 7.98 -23.31 -3.26
N LEU A 377 8.94 -23.77 -2.47
CA LEU A 377 10.07 -24.54 -2.96
C LEU A 377 9.83 -26.03 -2.67
N PRO A 378 10.42 -26.96 -3.44
CA PRO A 378 10.01 -28.37 -3.43
C PRO A 378 10.23 -29.13 -2.11
N SER A 379 11.13 -28.65 -1.24
CA SER A 379 11.50 -29.33 0.01
C SER A 379 11.29 -28.46 1.25
N ARG A 380 11.15 -29.10 2.42
CA ARG A 380 10.91 -28.49 3.74
C ARG A 380 12.00 -27.47 4.12
N GLU A 381 13.27 -27.82 3.91
CA GLU A 381 14.43 -26.92 4.16
C GLU A 381 14.33 -25.62 3.34
N HIS A 382 13.84 -25.73 2.10
CA HIS A 382 13.65 -24.56 1.25
C HIS A 382 12.43 -23.72 1.67
N GLN A 383 11.44 -24.30 2.35
CA GLN A 383 10.33 -23.55 2.94
C GLN A 383 10.78 -22.76 4.18
N GLU A 384 11.61 -23.35 5.05
CA GLU A 384 12.23 -22.65 6.18
C GLU A 384 13.14 -21.50 5.71
N PHE A 385 13.88 -21.71 4.61
CA PHE A 385 14.64 -20.63 3.96
C PHE A 385 13.73 -19.49 3.48
N LEU A 386 12.62 -19.79 2.78
CA LEU A 386 11.66 -18.76 2.35
C LEU A 386 11.05 -18.04 3.56
N ALA A 387 10.73 -18.74 4.64
CA ALA A 387 10.21 -18.16 5.87
C ALA A 387 11.25 -17.25 6.55
N ASN A 388 12.50 -17.70 6.65
CA ASN A 388 13.61 -16.92 7.21
C ASN A 388 13.97 -15.72 6.34
N TRP A 389 13.97 -15.86 5.01
CA TRP A 389 14.15 -14.76 4.08
C TRP A 389 13.03 -13.72 4.25
N ARG A 390 11.77 -14.16 4.31
CA ARG A 390 10.62 -13.27 4.58
C ARG A 390 10.80 -12.56 5.92
N ARG A 391 11.18 -13.25 7.00
CA ARG A 391 11.49 -12.66 8.33
C ARG A 391 12.64 -11.64 8.28
N LEU A 392 13.74 -11.95 7.59
CA LEU A 392 14.89 -11.04 7.39
C LEU A 392 14.54 -9.79 6.56
N THR A 393 13.45 -9.84 5.80
CA THR A 393 12.87 -8.69 5.08
C THR A 393 11.72 -8.00 5.84
N TRP A 394 11.20 -8.64 6.90
CA TRP A 394 10.10 -8.20 7.76
C TRP A 394 10.53 -7.25 8.88
N GLU A 395 11.73 -7.46 9.46
CA GLU A 395 12.32 -6.55 10.44
C GLU A 395 12.75 -5.24 9.76
N GLY A 396 11.75 -4.41 9.53
CA GLY A 396 11.83 -3.08 8.95
C GLY A 396 11.91 -1.97 9.98
N GLU A 397 12.12 -2.27 11.27
CA GLU A 397 12.53 -1.29 12.28
C GLU A 397 13.60 -1.92 13.18
N ALA A 398 14.77 -1.29 13.22
CA ALA A 398 15.84 -1.49 14.20
C ALA A 398 16.55 -2.87 14.26
N SER A 399 17.53 -3.06 13.38
CA SER A 399 18.88 -3.13 13.94
C SER A 399 19.83 -2.25 13.13
N LYS A 400 20.48 -1.34 13.84
CA LYS A 400 21.65 -0.59 13.38
C LYS A 400 22.87 -1.53 13.26
N ASP A 401 22.67 -2.84 13.06
CA ASP A 401 23.74 -3.81 13.10
C ASP A 401 24.22 -4.16 11.69
N VAL A 402 25.45 -3.74 11.41
CA VAL A 402 26.21 -4.06 10.20
C VAL A 402 26.38 -5.58 10.04
N CYS A 403 26.40 -6.36 11.14
CA CYS A 403 26.47 -7.82 11.10
C CYS A 403 25.22 -8.46 10.47
N GLY A 404 24.02 -7.96 10.75
CA GLY A 404 22.78 -8.49 10.17
C GLY A 404 22.66 -8.30 8.64
N LYS A 405 23.31 -7.26 8.09
CA LYS A 405 23.37 -7.04 6.63
C LYS A 405 24.46 -7.86 5.96
N ARG A 406 25.60 -8.06 6.63
CA ARG A 406 26.70 -8.92 6.17
C ARG A 406 26.26 -10.39 6.12
N ALA A 407 25.52 -10.84 7.14
CA ALA A 407 24.90 -12.15 7.19
C ALA A 407 23.90 -12.38 6.04
N ARG A 408 23.05 -11.39 5.72
CA ARG A 408 22.13 -11.45 4.56
C ARG A 408 22.86 -11.57 3.23
N LYS A 409 23.96 -10.81 3.04
CA LYS A 409 24.80 -10.85 1.82
C LYS A 409 25.60 -12.15 1.71
N GLN A 410 26.10 -12.68 2.83
CA GLN A 410 26.80 -13.98 2.90
C GLN A 410 25.84 -15.14 2.67
N ALA A 411 24.64 -15.14 3.27
CA ALA A 411 23.62 -16.15 3.03
C ALA A 411 23.18 -16.19 1.57
N TRP A 412 23.02 -15.03 0.93
CA TRP A 412 22.72 -14.95 -0.50
C TRP A 412 23.85 -15.49 -1.38
N LYS A 413 25.11 -15.15 -1.08
CA LYS A 413 26.28 -15.69 -1.81
C LYS A 413 26.47 -17.19 -1.57
N ALA A 414 26.26 -17.67 -0.35
CA ALA A 414 26.32 -19.09 0.00
C ALA A 414 25.25 -19.90 -0.75
N LEU A 415 24.04 -19.35 -0.88
CA LEU A 415 22.96 -19.93 -1.69
C LEU A 415 23.32 -19.99 -3.18
N GLN A 416 23.87 -18.91 -3.74
CA GLN A 416 24.32 -18.90 -5.14
C GLN A 416 25.42 -19.95 -5.38
N LYS A 417 26.29 -20.17 -4.40
CA LYS A 417 27.35 -21.18 -4.44
C LYS A 417 26.83 -22.61 -4.24
N SER A 418 25.85 -22.83 -3.36
CA SER A 418 25.22 -24.14 -3.13
C SER A 418 24.28 -24.56 -4.26
N TRP A 419 23.81 -23.60 -5.08
CA TRP A 419 23.10 -23.90 -6.33
C TRP A 419 24.02 -24.45 -7.42
N THR A 420 25.32 -24.16 -7.34
CA THR A 420 26.34 -24.60 -8.32
C THR A 420 27.12 -25.84 -7.88
N GLU A 421 27.12 -26.17 -6.58
CA GLU A 421 27.87 -27.29 -6.01
C GLU A 421 26.90 -28.29 -5.35
N THR A 422 26.78 -29.45 -5.98
CA THR A 422 26.30 -30.77 -5.53
C THR A 422 25.47 -30.85 -4.24
N TYR A 423 24.23 -31.31 -4.39
CA TYR A 423 23.31 -31.64 -3.30
C TYR A 423 23.86 -32.73 -2.37
N VAL A 424 24.08 -32.38 -1.09
CA VAL A 424 24.14 -33.35 0.00
C VAL A 424 23.09 -32.94 1.02
N THR A 425 22.14 -33.84 1.28
CA THR A 425 21.05 -33.67 2.24
C THR A 425 21.63 -33.57 3.64
N VAL A 426 21.59 -32.38 4.25
CA VAL A 426 21.97 -32.20 5.66
C VAL A 426 20.68 -32.06 6.46
N THR A 427 20.32 -33.11 7.20
CA THR A 427 19.11 -33.14 8.01
C THR A 427 19.19 -32.08 9.12
N ALA A 428 18.39 -31.01 9.01
CA ALA A 428 18.29 -29.99 10.06
C ALA A 428 17.65 -30.56 11.33
N PRO A 429 18.08 -30.15 12.54
CA PRO A 429 17.43 -30.55 13.78
C PRO A 429 16.03 -29.93 13.87
N GLU A 430 15.03 -30.74 14.17
CA GLU A 430 13.65 -30.28 14.29
C GLU A 430 13.48 -29.29 15.46
N PRO A 431 12.91 -28.09 15.24
CA PRO A 431 12.51 -27.24 16.35
C PRO A 431 11.32 -27.90 17.08
N PRO A 432 11.21 -27.75 18.42
CA PRO A 432 10.11 -28.32 19.17
C PRO A 432 8.80 -27.63 18.78
N MET A 433 8.00 -28.28 17.93
CA MET A 433 6.61 -27.90 17.65
C MET A 433 5.77 -28.14 18.92
N GLN A 434 5.55 -27.09 19.72
CA GLN A 434 4.57 -27.15 20.80
C GLN A 434 3.18 -26.76 20.29
N SER A 435 2.55 -27.62 19.48
CA SER A 435 1.09 -27.57 19.42
C SER A 435 0.54 -28.18 20.70
N LYS A 436 -0.42 -27.50 21.35
CA LYS A 436 -1.10 -28.03 22.54
C LYS A 436 -2.14 -29.12 22.21
N ILE A 437 -2.35 -29.40 20.92
CA ILE A 437 -3.31 -30.40 20.46
C ILE A 437 -2.54 -31.71 20.19
N PRO A 438 -2.85 -32.82 20.89
CA PRO A 438 -2.23 -34.11 20.63
C PRO A 438 -2.39 -34.51 19.16
N GLN A 439 -1.32 -35.01 18.55
CA GLN A 439 -1.29 -35.49 17.16
C GLN A 439 -1.68 -34.45 16.10
N SER A 440 -1.43 -33.16 16.35
CA SER A 440 -1.81 -32.07 15.45
C SER A 440 -1.15 -32.16 14.07
N VAL A 441 0.08 -32.69 14.00
CA VAL A 441 0.83 -32.85 12.74
C VAL A 441 0.25 -33.99 11.91
N GLU A 442 -0.07 -35.13 12.53
CA GLU A 442 -0.70 -36.25 11.83
C GLU A 442 -2.11 -35.88 11.35
N ARG A 443 -2.84 -35.07 12.13
CA ARG A 443 -4.23 -34.69 11.83
C ARG A 443 -4.35 -33.60 10.77
N PHE A 444 -3.45 -32.62 10.76
CA PHE A 444 -3.58 -31.42 9.92
C PHE A 444 -2.39 -31.16 8.99
N GLY A 445 -1.31 -31.93 9.11
CA GLY A 445 -0.05 -31.71 8.40
C GLY A 445 0.86 -30.69 9.10
N LYS A 446 1.82 -30.15 8.34
CA LYS A 446 2.82 -29.20 8.87
C LYS A 446 2.20 -27.84 9.19
N LEU A 447 2.11 -27.52 10.47
CA LEU A 447 1.41 -26.33 10.97
C LEU A 447 2.15 -25.01 10.73
N ASP A 448 3.42 -25.07 10.36
CA ASP A 448 4.22 -23.93 9.94
C ASP A 448 4.12 -23.64 8.43
N ASP A 449 3.52 -24.54 7.65
CA ASP A 449 3.29 -24.34 6.22
C ASP A 449 2.10 -23.39 6.00
N PRO A 450 2.28 -22.28 5.25
CA PRO A 450 1.20 -21.32 4.98
C PRO A 450 -0.01 -21.93 4.27
N THR A 451 0.17 -22.98 3.48
CA THR A 451 -0.93 -23.67 2.77
C THR A 451 -1.76 -24.47 3.76
N THR A 452 -1.10 -25.20 4.65
CA THR A 452 -1.76 -25.91 5.75
C THR A 452 -2.48 -24.95 6.68
N LEU A 453 -1.85 -23.85 7.10
CA LEU A 453 -2.49 -22.81 7.91
C LEU A 453 -3.70 -22.19 7.22
N ASN A 454 -3.58 -21.87 5.92
CA ASN A 454 -4.70 -21.36 5.14
C ASN A 454 -5.83 -22.39 5.05
N ALA A 455 -5.52 -23.68 4.82
CA ALA A 455 -6.52 -24.74 4.76
C ALA A 455 -7.26 -24.93 6.08
N ILE A 456 -6.54 -24.97 7.21
CA ILE A 456 -7.10 -25.03 8.56
C ILE A 456 -8.02 -23.83 8.80
N MET A 457 -7.52 -22.62 8.55
CA MET A 457 -8.32 -21.42 8.78
C MET A 457 -9.57 -21.36 7.89
N MET A 458 -9.49 -21.78 6.63
CA MET A 458 -10.67 -21.86 5.74
C MET A 458 -11.66 -22.98 6.15
N GLN A 459 -11.22 -23.97 6.92
CA GLN A 459 -12.13 -24.96 7.50
C GLN A 459 -12.99 -24.37 8.62
N TYR A 460 -12.44 -23.43 9.39
CA TYR A 460 -13.09 -22.93 10.60
C TYR A 460 -13.61 -21.49 10.52
N ASP A 461 -13.20 -20.71 9.51
CA ASP A 461 -13.75 -19.38 9.23
C ASP A 461 -14.65 -19.43 7.98
N PRO A 462 -15.98 -19.57 8.15
CA PRO A 462 -16.91 -19.66 7.03
C PRO A 462 -16.94 -18.37 6.19
N HIS A 463 -16.70 -17.21 6.79
CA HIS A 463 -16.68 -15.94 6.07
C HIS A 463 -15.49 -15.89 5.13
N ARG A 464 -14.29 -16.21 5.62
CA ARG A 464 -13.09 -16.22 4.77
C ARG A 464 -13.15 -17.31 3.71
N LYS A 465 -13.75 -18.47 4.01
CA LYS A 465 -13.99 -19.53 3.03
C LYS A 465 -14.87 -19.04 1.87
N LEU A 466 -16.03 -18.45 2.17
CA LEU A 466 -16.94 -17.90 1.16
C LEU A 466 -16.27 -16.82 0.31
N ILE A 467 -15.51 -15.92 0.94
CA ILE A 467 -14.77 -14.87 0.21
C ILE A 467 -13.70 -15.47 -0.70
N LYS A 468 -12.95 -16.48 -0.24
CA LYS A 468 -11.96 -17.18 -1.07
C LYS A 468 -12.62 -17.87 -2.27
N GLU A 469 -13.72 -18.58 -2.03
CA GLU A 469 -14.47 -19.28 -3.07
C GLU A 469 -14.95 -18.32 -4.15
N ALA A 470 -15.33 -17.10 -3.78
CA ALA A 470 -15.79 -16.10 -4.73
C ALA A 470 -14.71 -15.20 -5.34
N ALA A 471 -13.53 -15.13 -4.73
CA ALA A 471 -12.38 -14.44 -5.33
C ALA A 471 -11.77 -15.23 -6.51
N LEU A 472 -12.17 -16.50 -6.70
CA LEU A 472 -11.69 -17.39 -7.76
C LEU A 472 -12.52 -17.34 -9.07
N PRO A 473 -13.87 -17.35 -9.06
CA PRO A 473 -14.71 -17.28 -10.26
C PRO A 473 -14.85 -15.86 -10.82
N ALA A 474 -15.38 -15.79 -12.05
CA ALA A 474 -15.62 -14.55 -12.80
C ALA A 474 -17.08 -14.06 -12.73
N GLU A 475 -17.96 -14.72 -11.97
CA GLU A 475 -19.41 -14.45 -11.92
C GLU A 475 -19.85 -14.06 -10.50
N TYR A 476 -19.35 -12.93 -10.01
CA TYR A 476 -19.81 -12.29 -8.78
C TYR A 476 -20.97 -11.34 -9.06
N SER A 477 -21.98 -11.34 -8.19
CA SER A 477 -23.09 -10.39 -8.19
C SER A 477 -23.26 -9.79 -6.79
N LEU A 478 -23.32 -8.47 -6.69
CA LEU A 478 -23.50 -7.78 -5.41
C LEU A 478 -24.85 -8.08 -4.75
N ARG A 479 -25.90 -8.29 -5.56
CA ARG A 479 -27.23 -8.62 -5.08
C ARG A 479 -27.29 -10.07 -4.60
N ALA A 480 -26.90 -11.01 -5.45
CA ALA A 480 -27.11 -12.43 -5.19
C ALA A 480 -26.08 -13.04 -4.22
N SER A 481 -24.88 -12.45 -4.10
CA SER A 481 -23.79 -13.11 -3.40
C SER A 481 -23.77 -12.82 -1.89
N PRO A 482 -23.66 -13.84 -1.01
CA PRO A 482 -23.58 -13.67 0.44
C PRO A 482 -22.23 -13.07 0.92
N ILE A 483 -21.33 -12.77 -0.01
CA ILE A 483 -20.00 -12.20 0.29
C ILE A 483 -20.10 -10.85 0.96
N LEU A 484 -21.06 -10.01 0.57
CA LEU A 484 -21.21 -8.68 1.18
C LEU A 484 -21.47 -8.80 2.69
N ASP A 485 -22.31 -9.76 3.09
CA ASP A 485 -22.58 -10.05 4.50
C ASP A 485 -21.31 -10.54 5.21
N SER A 486 -20.52 -11.41 4.55
CA SER A 486 -19.24 -11.90 5.10
C SER A 486 -18.17 -10.81 5.22
N LEU A 487 -18.04 -9.93 4.24
CA LEU A 487 -17.13 -8.78 4.28
C LEU A 487 -17.55 -7.77 5.35
N SER A 488 -18.85 -7.51 5.47
CA SER A 488 -19.41 -6.66 6.53
C SER A 488 -19.14 -7.25 7.92
N CYS A 489 -19.32 -8.56 8.07
CA CYS A 489 -18.98 -9.27 9.30
C CYS A 489 -17.49 -9.12 9.67
N LEU A 490 -16.57 -9.38 8.73
CA LEU A 490 -15.13 -9.15 8.93
C LEU A 490 -14.78 -7.69 9.24
N ALA A 491 -15.53 -6.75 8.66
CA ALA A 491 -15.35 -5.32 8.88
C ALA A 491 -15.89 -4.81 10.23
N SER A 492 -16.71 -5.60 10.93
CA SER A 492 -17.28 -5.21 12.22
C SER A 492 -16.23 -4.98 13.30
N GLN A 493 -16.46 -4.00 14.17
CA GLN A 493 -15.63 -3.78 15.37
C GLN A 493 -15.68 -4.95 16.36
N ASN A 494 -16.77 -5.73 16.32
CA ASN A 494 -17.05 -6.84 17.22
C ASN A 494 -16.88 -8.19 16.52
N TYR A 495 -16.15 -8.26 15.41
CA TYR A 495 -15.87 -9.53 14.76
C TYR A 495 -15.14 -10.46 15.75
N GLU A 496 -15.75 -11.60 16.04
CA GLU A 496 -15.15 -12.67 16.84
C GLU A 496 -14.78 -13.81 15.91
N HIS A 497 -13.51 -14.21 15.94
CA HIS A 497 -13.08 -15.36 15.15
C HIS A 497 -13.70 -16.64 15.75
N PRO A 498 -14.42 -17.45 14.96
CA PRO A 498 -15.19 -18.60 15.46
C PRO A 498 -14.31 -19.73 16.01
N ALA A 499 -13.01 -19.68 15.73
CA ALA A 499 -12.04 -20.72 16.05
C ALA A 499 -10.94 -20.16 16.98
N ALA A 500 -11.09 -20.34 18.30
CA ALA A 500 -10.10 -19.88 19.28
C ALA A 500 -9.01 -20.93 19.60
N TRP A 501 -9.15 -22.18 19.14
CA TRP A 501 -8.37 -23.32 19.64
C TRP A 501 -7.96 -24.32 18.55
N TYR A 502 -7.40 -23.84 17.43
CA TYR A 502 -6.81 -24.71 16.40
C TYR A 502 -5.33 -24.44 16.22
N PRO A 503 -4.56 -25.40 15.68
CA PRO A 503 -3.13 -25.24 15.57
C PRO A 503 -2.77 -24.13 14.57
N GLY A 504 -1.88 -23.22 14.99
CA GLY A 504 -1.56 -21.99 14.24
C GLY A 504 -2.45 -20.79 14.58
N THR A 505 -3.54 -20.99 15.31
CA THR A 505 -4.45 -19.93 15.77
C THR A 505 -4.45 -19.81 17.30
N GLU A 506 -3.43 -20.36 17.97
CA GLU A 506 -3.41 -20.46 19.43
C GLU A 506 -3.55 -19.08 20.06
N PRO A 507 -4.27 -18.97 21.19
CA PRO A 507 -4.40 -17.71 21.91
C PRO A 507 -3.04 -17.08 22.17
N ARG A 508 -2.89 -15.81 21.82
CA ARG A 508 -1.68 -15.06 22.12
C ARG A 508 -1.62 -14.85 23.62
N ARG A 509 -0.50 -15.26 24.23
CA ARG A 509 -0.22 -14.95 25.62
C ARG A 509 0.42 -13.57 25.73
N LEU A 510 -0.21 -12.68 26.47
CA LEU A 510 0.31 -11.36 26.79
C LEU A 510 1.32 -11.43 27.93
N THR A 511 2.13 -10.38 28.08
CA THR A 511 3.18 -10.28 29.11
C THR A 511 2.63 -10.32 30.53
N ASP A 512 1.36 -9.96 30.71
CA ASP A 512 0.63 -9.99 31.98
C ASP A 512 -0.12 -11.31 32.24
N LYS A 513 0.26 -12.39 31.52
CA LYS A 513 -0.30 -13.75 31.58
C LYS A 513 -1.73 -13.89 31.03
N ARG A 514 -2.40 -12.82 30.59
CA ARG A 514 -3.67 -12.92 29.87
C ARG A 514 -3.49 -13.67 28.55
N THR A 515 -4.51 -14.39 28.14
CA THR A 515 -4.59 -15.04 26.83
C THR A 515 -5.67 -14.37 26.02
N GLU A 516 -5.36 -13.95 24.79
CA GLU A 516 -6.34 -13.36 23.88
C GLU A 516 -6.44 -14.17 22.58
N CYS A 517 -7.60 -14.15 21.92
CA CYS A 517 -7.75 -14.70 20.58
C CYS A 517 -6.76 -14.03 19.62
N ARG A 518 -6.07 -14.83 18.81
CA ARG A 518 -5.01 -14.35 17.92
C ARG A 518 -5.50 -13.41 16.81
N PHE A 519 -6.75 -13.55 16.37
CA PHE A 519 -7.34 -12.77 15.28
C PHE A 519 -8.20 -11.60 15.77
N CYS A 520 -9.13 -11.85 16.69
CA CYS A 520 -10.03 -10.79 17.18
C CYS A 520 -9.56 -10.10 18.47
N ARG A 521 -8.45 -10.55 19.08
CA ARG A 521 -7.87 -9.98 20.31
C ARG A 521 -8.83 -10.00 21.52
N LYS A 522 -9.88 -10.82 21.47
CA LYS A 522 -10.82 -11.06 22.58
C LYS A 522 -10.08 -11.75 23.73
N ASP A 523 -10.27 -11.28 24.96
CA ASP A 523 -9.72 -11.94 26.14
C ASP A 523 -10.35 -13.34 26.32
N LEU A 524 -9.50 -14.34 26.47
CA LEU A 524 -9.80 -15.77 26.65
C LEU A 524 -9.26 -16.29 27.98
N THR A 525 -8.89 -15.40 28.91
CA THR A 525 -8.29 -15.76 30.21
C THR A 525 -9.30 -16.40 31.17
N THR A 526 -10.60 -16.26 30.90
CA THR A 526 -11.72 -16.85 31.68
C THR A 526 -12.22 -18.14 31.08
#